data_AF-A0A7Y4R429-F1
#
_entry.id   AF-A0A7Y4R429-F1
#
_cell.length_a   1.000
_cell.length_b   1.000
_cell.length_c   1.000
_cell.angle_alpha   90.00
_cell.angle_beta   90.00
_cell.angle_gamma   90.00
#
_symmetry.space_group_name_H-M   'P 1'
#
loop_
_entity.id
_entity.type
_entity.pdbx_description
1 polymer ?
#
loop_
_entity_poly.entity_id
_entity_poly.type
_entity_poly.pdbx_seq_one_letter_code
_entity_poly.pdbx_strand_id
1 'polypeptide(L)'
;MHDVDTTDVFIIEDYFISSKSKHLLIRMDGEAGMSSGTANNLMMIASCTDGIKVIWSGQVGEFSQSDIRDLNNDGIKEIVIRTSMMWMGECNSSFSIINFVNGTENTIFSRHSRSVVDCGFDNHAELSKSGDTLVSNYECEVEYAGSNVYEVNQVRTIKVSKGGQTDDEVINNLAVTTDTARIKLK
;
A
#
# COMPACT_ATOMS: atom_id res chain seq x y z
N MET A 1 12.80 -10.27 27.18
CA MET A 1 13.50 -9.24 26.39
C MET A 1 13.29 -9.68 24.96
N HIS A 2 12.26 -9.16 24.31
CA HIS A 2 11.98 -9.53 22.92
C HIS A 2 12.94 -8.71 22.07
N ASP A 3 13.85 -9.41 21.40
CA ASP A 3 14.73 -8.82 20.41
C ASP A 3 13.85 -8.12 19.38
N VAL A 4 14.16 -6.85 19.13
CA VAL A 4 13.64 -6.17 17.96
C VAL A 4 14.40 -6.80 16.80
N ASP A 5 13.76 -7.73 16.09
CA ASP A 5 14.23 -8.24 14.80
C ASP A 5 14.14 -7.09 13.78
N THR A 6 15.06 -6.13 13.87
CA THR A 6 15.35 -5.19 12.78
C THR A 6 16.26 -5.91 11.81
N THR A 7 15.69 -6.49 10.76
CA THR A 7 16.44 -7.25 9.76
C THR A 7 17.14 -6.35 8.75
N ASP A 8 16.63 -5.14 8.49
CA ASP A 8 17.24 -4.20 7.54
C ASP A 8 17.08 -2.72 7.94
N VAL A 9 18.09 -1.91 7.58
CA VAL A 9 18.08 -0.45 7.75
C VAL A 9 18.34 0.24 6.42
N PHE A 10 17.40 1.08 6.01
CA PHE A 10 17.43 1.89 4.80
C PHE A 10 17.68 3.35 5.18
N ILE A 11 18.68 4.00 4.56
CA ILE A 11 19.03 5.39 4.82
C ILE A 11 19.20 6.13 3.51
N ILE A 12 18.55 7.28 3.37
CA ILE A 12 18.67 8.16 2.20
C ILE A 12 18.67 9.62 2.62
N GLU A 13 19.43 10.46 1.91
CA GLU A 13 19.46 11.90 2.11
C GLU A 13 18.89 12.62 0.87
N ASP A 14 17.75 13.29 1.04
CA ASP A 14 17.06 13.98 -0.05
C ASP A 14 16.14 15.11 0.45
N TYR A 15 15.45 15.79 -0.47
CA TYR A 15 14.56 16.92 -0.18
C TYR A 15 13.18 16.46 0.30
N PHE A 16 13.05 16.03 1.56
CA PHE A 16 11.77 15.52 2.09
C PHE A 16 10.85 16.59 2.70
N ILE A 17 11.42 17.68 3.23
CA ILE A 17 10.68 18.70 3.98
C ILE A 17 10.66 20.06 3.26
N SER A 18 11.73 20.33 2.50
CA SER A 18 11.93 21.59 1.78
C SER A 18 12.78 21.33 0.54
N SER A 19 12.50 22.06 -0.54
CA SER A 19 13.33 22.07 -1.75
C SER A 19 14.68 22.78 -1.56
N LYS A 20 14.92 23.40 -0.40
CA LYS A 20 16.14 24.18 -0.11
C LYS A 20 17.18 23.42 0.70
N SER A 21 16.78 22.40 1.45
CA SER A 21 17.66 21.65 2.33
C SER A 21 17.37 20.16 2.22
N LYS A 22 18.43 19.36 2.25
CA LYS A 22 18.31 17.91 2.33
C LYS A 22 18.09 17.47 3.77
N HIS A 23 17.42 16.33 3.90
CA HIS A 23 17.06 15.71 5.16
C HIS A 23 17.36 14.22 5.06
N LEU A 24 17.71 13.62 6.19
CA LEU A 24 17.97 12.21 6.30
C LEU A 24 16.65 11.48 6.56
N LEU A 25 16.28 10.55 5.68
CA LEU A 25 15.24 9.58 5.94
C LEU A 25 15.91 8.27 6.35
N ILE A 26 15.51 7.75 7.50
CA ILE A 26 15.95 6.48 8.06
C ILE A 26 14.70 5.60 8.17
N ARG A 27 14.73 4.41 7.58
CA ARG A 27 13.71 3.40 7.77
C ARG A 27 14.37 2.15 8.35
N MET A 28 13.74 1.58 9.36
CA MET A 28 14.12 0.33 9.97
C MET A 28 13.00 -0.65 9.71
N ASP A 29 13.34 -1.71 8.99
CA ASP A 29 12.37 -2.72 8.61
C ASP A 29 12.12 -3.65 9.79
N GLY A 30 10.85 -3.80 10.11
CA GLY A 30 10.42 -4.80 11.07
C GLY A 30 10.05 -6.06 10.31
N GLU A 31 10.32 -7.23 10.88
CA GLU A 31 9.76 -8.48 10.37
C GLU A 31 8.59 -8.89 11.28
N ALA A 32 7.40 -9.08 10.69
CA ALA A 32 6.34 -9.75 11.41
C ALA A 32 6.72 -11.24 11.48
N GLY A 33 7.03 -11.75 12.67
CA GLY A 33 7.15 -13.21 12.87
C GLY A 33 5.89 -13.93 12.35
N MET A 34 5.96 -15.25 12.14
CA MET A 34 4.95 -16.11 11.42
C MET A 34 3.45 -15.94 11.79
N SER A 35 3.09 -15.08 12.74
CA SER A 35 1.74 -14.66 13.08
C SER A 35 1.32 -13.40 12.31
N SER A 36 0.83 -13.56 11.07
CA SER A 36 -0.23 -12.78 10.41
C SER A 36 -0.37 -11.24 10.61
N GLY A 37 0.68 -10.52 10.96
CA GLY A 37 0.66 -9.06 11.16
C GLY A 37 1.25 -8.30 9.97
N THR A 38 0.76 -7.09 9.70
CA THR A 38 1.51 -6.15 8.86
C THR A 38 2.80 -5.79 9.58
N ALA A 39 3.95 -6.05 8.97
CA ALA A 39 5.20 -5.51 9.47
C ALA A 39 5.25 -4.02 9.09
N ASN A 40 4.86 -3.15 10.02
CA ASN A 40 5.07 -1.73 9.82
C ASN A 40 6.53 -1.41 10.12
N ASN A 41 7.15 -0.68 9.21
CA ASN A 41 8.53 -0.22 9.34
C ASN A 41 8.55 1.05 10.18
N LEU A 42 9.55 1.20 11.04
CA LEU A 42 9.80 2.47 11.71
C LEU A 42 10.47 3.40 10.71
N MET A 43 9.90 4.57 10.45
CA MET A 43 10.51 5.61 9.63
C MET A 43 10.76 6.87 10.46
N MET A 44 11.89 7.52 10.21
CA MET A 44 12.30 8.77 10.80
C MET A 44 12.82 9.72 9.73
N ILE A 45 12.52 11.00 9.87
CA ILE A 45 13.12 12.08 9.09
C ILE A 45 13.86 13.00 10.03
N ALA A 46 15.13 13.27 9.75
CA ALA A 46 16.00 14.11 10.55
C ALA A 46 16.65 15.22 9.72
N SER A 47 16.87 16.39 10.34
CA SER A 47 17.80 17.40 9.83
C SER A 47 19.17 17.20 10.46
N CYS A 48 20.22 17.50 9.70
CA CYS A 48 21.61 17.40 10.11
C CYS A 48 22.35 18.75 10.08
N THR A 49 21.68 19.89 9.83
CA THR A 49 22.35 21.19 9.67
C THR A 49 23.07 21.70 10.92
N ASP A 50 22.53 21.45 12.11
CA ASP A 50 23.09 21.89 13.41
C ASP A 50 23.21 20.71 14.39
N GLY A 51 23.50 19.51 13.87
CA GLY A 51 23.39 18.24 14.58
C GLY A 51 22.13 17.47 14.19
N ILE A 52 22.05 16.20 14.62
CA ILE A 52 20.92 15.32 14.28
C ILE A 52 19.70 15.74 15.08
N LYS A 53 18.67 16.24 14.40
CA LYS A 53 17.37 16.55 14.97
C LYS A 53 16.30 15.75 14.24
N VAL A 54 15.64 14.84 14.94
CA VAL A 54 14.44 14.14 14.41
C VAL A 54 13.31 15.15 14.27
N ILE A 55 12.78 15.28 13.06
CA ILE A 55 11.68 16.18 12.70
C ILE A 55 10.35 15.41 12.73
N TRP A 56 10.36 14.20 12.20
CA TRP A 56 9.21 13.32 12.20
C TRP A 56 9.65 11.87 12.45
N SER A 57 8.79 11.10 13.12
CA SER A 57 8.96 9.66 13.30
C SER A 57 7.61 8.99 13.41
N GLY A 58 7.46 7.82 12.78
CA GLY A 58 6.22 7.07 12.81
C GLY A 58 6.36 5.68 12.18
N GLN A 59 5.28 4.91 12.29
CA GLN A 59 5.18 3.61 11.64
C GLN A 59 4.57 3.77 10.26
N VAL A 60 5.18 3.14 9.27
CA VAL A 60 4.74 3.18 7.87
C VAL A 60 4.76 1.80 7.26
N GLY A 61 4.01 1.63 6.17
CA GLY A 61 4.07 0.43 5.37
C GLY A 61 5.40 0.23 4.65
N GLU A 62 5.42 -0.75 3.76
CA GLU A 62 6.56 -1.01 2.91
C GLU A 62 6.64 -0.01 1.76
N PHE A 63 7.88 0.31 1.39
CA PHE A 63 8.22 1.06 0.19
C PHE A 63 9.65 0.71 -0.24
N SER A 64 10.08 1.16 -1.40
CA SER A 64 11.44 1.00 -1.90
C SER A 64 12.04 2.37 -2.22
N GLN A 65 13.34 2.44 -2.51
CA GLN A 65 13.95 3.71 -2.96
C GLN A 65 13.28 4.25 -4.23
N SER A 66 12.84 3.38 -5.14
CA SER A 66 12.10 3.80 -6.36
C SER A 66 10.71 4.39 -6.09
N ASP A 67 10.17 4.18 -4.89
CA ASP A 67 8.90 4.77 -4.46
C ASP A 67 9.06 6.18 -3.91
N ILE A 68 10.30 6.66 -3.77
CA ILE A 68 10.63 8.01 -3.33
C ILE A 68 10.94 8.87 -4.55
N ARG A 69 10.07 9.84 -4.86
CA ARG A 69 10.24 10.70 -6.03
C ARG A 69 9.42 11.97 -5.89
N ASP A 70 9.88 13.00 -6.57
CA ASP A 70 9.15 14.28 -6.68
C ASP A 70 8.07 14.09 -7.76
N LEU A 71 6.82 13.92 -7.34
CA LEU A 71 5.69 13.58 -8.21
C LEU A 71 5.02 14.83 -8.79
N ASN A 72 5.02 15.94 -8.06
CA ASN A 72 4.37 17.18 -8.49
C ASN A 72 5.37 18.25 -8.96
N ASN A 73 6.68 17.94 -8.93
CA ASN A 73 7.78 18.80 -9.34
C ASN A 73 7.87 20.11 -8.53
N ASP A 74 7.52 20.06 -7.23
CA ASP A 74 7.65 21.18 -6.29
C ASP A 74 9.02 21.21 -5.58
N GLY A 75 9.87 20.22 -5.85
CA GLY A 75 11.19 20.06 -5.26
C GLY A 75 11.19 19.34 -3.91
N ILE A 76 10.05 18.84 -3.45
CA ILE A 76 9.89 17.99 -2.26
C ILE A 76 9.55 16.57 -2.73
N LYS A 77 10.15 15.57 -2.09
CA LYS A 77 9.92 14.17 -2.43
C LYS A 77 8.65 13.64 -1.77
N GLU A 78 7.79 13.02 -2.58
CA GLU A 78 6.73 12.14 -2.12
C GLU A 78 7.24 10.71 -1.90
N ILE A 79 6.55 9.99 -1.01
CA ILE A 79 6.80 8.59 -0.73
C ILE A 79 5.52 7.80 -1.03
N VAL A 80 5.62 6.83 -1.93
CA VAL A 80 4.55 5.88 -2.22
C VAL A 80 4.67 4.69 -1.26
N ILE A 81 3.66 4.50 -0.41
CA ILE A 81 3.63 3.48 0.64
C ILE A 81 2.55 2.45 0.30
N ARG A 82 2.90 1.18 0.44
CA ARG A 82 1.97 0.05 0.26
C ARG A 82 1.95 -0.79 1.52
N THR A 83 0.78 -1.24 1.90
CA THR A 83 0.64 -2.31 2.89
C THR A 83 -0.24 -3.40 2.33
N SER A 84 0.06 -4.64 2.69
CA SER A 84 -0.83 -5.78 2.48
C SER A 84 -0.79 -6.65 3.71
N MET A 85 -1.97 -7.03 4.21
CA MET A 85 -2.13 -8.09 5.20
C MET A 85 -3.13 -9.11 4.69
N MET A 86 -2.88 -10.35 5.09
CA MET A 86 -3.82 -11.45 4.93
C MET A 86 -4.07 -12.06 6.30
N TRP A 87 -5.34 -12.14 6.69
CA TRP A 87 -5.73 -12.74 7.96
C TRP A 87 -7.04 -13.49 7.81
N MET A 88 -7.03 -14.80 8.13
CA MET A 88 -8.22 -15.67 8.09
C MET A 88 -9.04 -15.53 6.79
N GLY A 89 -8.37 -15.55 5.64
CA GLY A 89 -9.02 -15.40 4.35
C GLY A 89 -9.34 -13.96 3.95
N GLU A 90 -9.21 -12.98 4.84
CA GLU A 90 -9.34 -11.57 4.48
C GLU A 90 -8.01 -10.97 4.05
N CYS A 91 -7.95 -10.44 2.84
CA CYS A 91 -6.87 -9.60 2.35
C CYS A 91 -7.24 -8.13 2.57
N ASN A 92 -6.43 -7.39 3.32
CA ASN A 92 -6.54 -5.93 3.42
C ASN A 92 -5.27 -5.30 2.88
N SER A 93 -5.42 -4.37 1.95
CA SER A 93 -4.30 -3.67 1.33
C SER A 93 -4.52 -2.17 1.42
N SER A 94 -3.47 -1.40 1.66
CA SER A 94 -3.53 0.05 1.57
C SER A 94 -2.47 0.58 0.61
N PHE A 95 -2.80 1.70 -0.03
CA PHE A 95 -1.91 2.46 -0.90
C PHE A 95 -2.01 3.93 -0.49
N SER A 96 -0.89 4.54 -0.17
CA SER A 96 -0.83 5.93 0.26
C SER A 96 0.34 6.66 -0.41
N ILE A 97 0.15 7.94 -0.70
CA ILE A 97 1.20 8.86 -1.12
C ILE A 97 1.27 9.96 -0.08
N ILE A 98 2.45 10.14 0.53
CA ILE A 98 2.68 11.13 1.57
C ILE A 98 3.86 12.05 1.22
N ASN A 99 3.90 13.23 1.82
CA ASN A 99 5.08 14.10 1.86
C ASN A 99 5.22 14.76 3.25
N PHE A 100 6.30 15.52 3.46
CA PHE A 100 6.63 16.12 4.77
C PHE A 100 6.82 17.64 4.73
N VAL A 101 5.98 18.35 3.96
CA VAL A 101 6.09 19.80 3.79
C VAL A 101 6.16 20.52 5.14
N ASN A 102 7.23 21.30 5.35
CA ASN A 102 7.50 22.04 6.58
C ASN A 102 7.58 21.17 7.86
N GLY A 103 7.90 19.88 7.72
CA GLY A 103 8.09 18.96 8.84
C GLY A 103 6.81 18.28 9.32
N THR A 104 5.69 18.53 8.64
CA THR A 104 4.40 17.87 8.93
C THR A 104 4.12 16.86 7.85
N GLU A 105 3.76 15.64 8.25
CA GLU A 105 3.26 14.62 7.33
C GLU A 105 1.94 15.07 6.70
N ASN A 106 1.86 15.03 5.37
CA ASN A 106 0.62 15.24 4.65
C ASN A 106 0.32 14.02 3.79
N THR A 107 -0.88 13.48 3.94
CA THR A 107 -1.41 12.49 3.02
C THR A 107 -1.96 13.18 1.78
N ILE A 108 -1.31 12.98 0.63
CA ILE A 108 -1.74 13.52 -0.67
C ILE A 108 -2.84 12.64 -1.26
N PHE A 109 -2.66 11.32 -1.12
CA PHE A 109 -3.62 10.33 -1.58
C PHE A 109 -3.59 9.12 -0.66
N SER A 110 -4.75 8.53 -0.37
CA SER A 110 -4.82 7.24 0.32
C SER A 110 -6.05 6.45 -0.10
N ARG A 111 -5.86 5.13 -0.21
CA ARG A 111 -6.91 4.15 -0.50
C ARG A 111 -6.69 2.88 0.31
N HIS A 112 -7.81 2.26 0.68
CA HIS A 112 -7.85 0.97 1.34
C HIS A 112 -8.71 0.01 0.51
N SER A 113 -8.24 -1.21 0.34
CA SER A 113 -8.94 -2.31 -0.32
C SER A 113 -9.08 -3.46 0.67
N ARG A 114 -10.26 -4.08 0.70
CA ARG A 114 -10.54 -5.30 1.47
C ARG A 114 -11.17 -6.32 0.55
N SER A 115 -10.64 -7.53 0.57
CA SER A 115 -11.17 -8.70 -0.13
C SER A 115 -11.32 -9.82 0.90
N VAL A 116 -12.42 -10.58 0.83
CA VAL A 116 -12.66 -11.73 1.71
C VAL A 116 -12.67 -12.98 0.83
N VAL A 117 -11.71 -13.86 1.07
CA VAL A 117 -11.66 -15.23 0.58
C VAL A 117 -12.24 -16.10 1.68
N ASP A 118 -13.42 -16.68 1.45
CA ASP A 118 -14.05 -17.60 2.41
C ASP A 118 -13.29 -18.93 2.39
N CYS A 119 -12.25 -19.05 3.21
CA CYS A 119 -11.50 -20.28 3.39
C CYS A 119 -12.28 -21.21 4.34
N GLY A 120 -13.32 -21.85 3.82
CA GLY A 120 -14.10 -22.85 4.55
C GLY A 120 -13.23 -23.99 5.08
N PHE A 121 -13.34 -24.25 6.39
CA PHE A 121 -12.64 -25.27 7.16
C PHE A 121 -12.71 -26.69 6.54
N ASP A 122 -11.63 -27.45 6.68
CA ASP A 122 -11.32 -28.75 6.05
C ASP A 122 -12.37 -29.88 6.21
N ASN A 123 -13.37 -29.74 7.07
CA ASN A 123 -14.31 -30.83 7.41
C ASN A 123 -15.77 -30.59 6.98
N HIS A 124 -16.06 -29.61 6.11
CA HIS A 124 -17.42 -29.32 5.62
C HIS A 124 -17.59 -29.44 4.10
N ALA A 125 -16.71 -30.17 3.40
CA ALA A 125 -16.69 -30.31 1.94
C ALA A 125 -17.98 -30.89 1.32
N GLU A 126 -18.83 -31.60 2.08
CA GLU A 126 -20.11 -32.14 1.59
C GLU A 126 -21.28 -31.14 1.68
N LEU A 127 -21.09 -30.00 2.36
CA LEU A 127 -22.09 -28.94 2.52
C LEU A 127 -21.65 -27.60 1.94
N SER A 128 -20.44 -27.51 1.37
CA SER A 128 -19.95 -26.34 0.67
C SER A 128 -20.77 -26.11 -0.60
N LYS A 129 -21.79 -25.24 -0.51
CA LYS A 129 -22.33 -24.56 -1.68
C LYS A 129 -21.28 -23.52 -2.09
N SER A 130 -20.54 -23.83 -3.16
CA SER A 130 -19.71 -22.82 -3.80
C SER A 130 -20.63 -21.73 -4.35
N GLY A 131 -20.31 -20.47 -4.05
CA GLY A 131 -20.89 -19.30 -4.70
C GLY A 131 -22.00 -18.59 -3.93
N ASP A 132 -21.57 -17.61 -3.16
CA ASP A 132 -21.95 -16.20 -3.38
C ASP A 132 -20.68 -15.38 -3.11
N THR A 133 -19.69 -15.48 -3.99
CA THR A 133 -18.39 -14.84 -3.78
C THR A 133 -18.37 -13.47 -4.46
N LEU A 134 -18.32 -12.40 -3.65
CA LEU A 134 -18.04 -11.04 -4.10
C LEU A 134 -16.54 -10.77 -3.99
N VAL A 135 -15.82 -10.85 -5.10
CA VAL A 135 -14.42 -10.45 -5.17
C VAL A 135 -14.35 -9.02 -5.67
N SER A 136 -13.85 -8.08 -4.85
CA SER A 136 -13.53 -6.72 -5.31
C SER A 136 -12.02 -6.55 -5.31
N ASN A 137 -11.43 -6.48 -6.49
CA ASN A 137 -10.01 -6.23 -6.70
C ASN A 137 -9.81 -4.79 -7.18
N TYR A 138 -8.73 -4.16 -6.72
CA TYR A 138 -8.31 -2.85 -7.20
C TYR A 138 -6.85 -2.96 -7.62
N GLU A 139 -6.58 -2.77 -8.89
CA GLU A 139 -5.24 -2.64 -9.43
C GLU A 139 -4.96 -1.16 -9.66
N CYS A 140 -3.92 -0.63 -9.02
CA CYS A 140 -3.54 0.76 -9.14
C CYS A 140 -2.14 0.84 -9.75
N GLU A 141 -2.02 1.57 -10.86
CA GLU A 141 -0.76 1.85 -11.53
C GLU A 141 -0.57 3.37 -11.65
N VAL A 142 0.67 3.82 -11.46
CA VAL A 142 1.05 5.23 -11.70
C VAL A 142 1.69 5.31 -13.07
N GLU A 143 1.06 6.03 -14.00
CA GLU A 143 1.56 6.26 -15.34
C GLU A 143 2.05 7.71 -15.50
N TYR A 144 3.12 7.89 -16.27
CA TYR A 144 3.58 9.21 -16.69
C TYR A 144 2.80 9.65 -17.94
N ALA A 145 1.97 10.69 -17.81
CA ALA A 145 1.08 11.18 -18.87
C ALA A 145 1.70 12.30 -19.73
N GLY A 146 2.99 12.61 -19.53
CA GLY A 146 3.71 13.68 -20.22
C GLY A 146 3.58 15.04 -19.52
N SER A 147 4.41 16.01 -19.93
CA SER A 147 4.40 17.39 -19.41
C SER A 147 4.49 17.50 -17.88
N ASN A 148 5.24 16.60 -17.23
CA ASN A 148 5.34 16.48 -15.76
C ASN A 148 4.01 16.16 -15.05
N VAL A 149 3.04 15.59 -15.75
CA VAL A 149 1.79 15.11 -15.17
C VAL A 149 1.86 13.61 -14.96
N TYR A 150 1.57 13.16 -13.75
CA TYR A 150 1.37 11.76 -13.43
C TYR A 150 -0.13 11.46 -13.30
N GLU A 151 -0.55 10.34 -13.88
CA GLU A 151 -1.90 9.82 -13.75
C GLU A 151 -1.88 8.54 -12.91
N VAL A 152 -2.85 8.39 -12.03
CA VAL A 152 -3.11 7.12 -11.35
C VAL A 152 -4.24 6.42 -12.10
N ASN A 153 -3.92 5.31 -12.73
CA ASN A 153 -4.90 4.38 -13.28
C ASN A 153 -5.34 3.44 -12.18
N GLN A 154 -6.62 3.49 -11.83
CA GLN A 154 -7.24 2.56 -10.91
C GLN A 154 -8.21 1.68 -11.69
N VAL A 155 -7.95 0.38 -11.75
CA VAL A 155 -8.85 -0.62 -12.30
C VAL A 155 -9.51 -1.35 -11.13
N ARG A 156 -10.81 -1.13 -10.95
CA ARG A 156 -11.62 -1.88 -10.00
C ARG A 156 -12.30 -3.02 -10.74
N THR A 157 -12.03 -4.26 -10.35
CA THR A 157 -12.75 -5.43 -10.85
C THR A 157 -13.64 -5.99 -9.75
N ILE A 158 -14.94 -6.03 -9.98
CA ILE A 158 -15.88 -6.73 -9.12
C ILE A 158 -16.27 -8.02 -9.84
N LYS A 159 -16.02 -9.16 -9.20
CA LYS A 159 -16.50 -10.46 -9.64
C LYS A 159 -17.56 -10.93 -8.66
N VAL A 160 -18.76 -11.21 -9.14
CA VAL A 160 -19.85 -11.79 -8.37
C VAL A 160 -20.05 -13.20 -8.89
N SER A 161 -19.75 -14.20 -8.06
CA SER A 161 -19.98 -15.61 -8.39
C SER A 161 -21.27 -16.05 -7.72
N LYS A 162 -22.36 -16.19 -8.49
CA LYS A 162 -23.65 -16.64 -7.96
C LYS A 162 -23.77 -18.16 -8.02
N GLY A 163 -23.26 -18.87 -7.02
CA GLY A 163 -23.57 -20.29 -6.82
C GLY A 163 -23.15 -21.27 -7.93
N GLY A 164 -23.02 -22.54 -7.58
CA GLY A 164 -22.98 -23.66 -8.51
C GLY A 164 -22.71 -24.97 -7.78
N GLN A 165 -23.27 -26.08 -8.28
CA GLN A 165 -22.93 -27.43 -7.80
C GLN A 165 -21.73 -28.01 -8.55
N THR A 166 -21.31 -27.38 -9.66
CA THR A 166 -20.15 -27.74 -10.46
C THR A 166 -19.34 -26.49 -10.84
N ASP A 167 -18.06 -26.66 -11.17
CA ASP A 167 -17.18 -25.56 -11.58
C ASP A 167 -17.71 -24.83 -12.83
N ASP A 168 -18.29 -25.58 -13.77
CA ASP A 168 -18.91 -25.03 -14.98
C ASP A 168 -20.13 -24.14 -14.66
N GLU A 169 -20.95 -24.52 -13.68
CA GLU A 169 -22.07 -23.70 -13.22
C GLU A 169 -21.59 -22.41 -12.56
N VAL A 170 -20.52 -22.47 -11.75
CA VAL A 170 -19.93 -21.30 -11.10
C VAL A 170 -19.37 -20.32 -12.13
N ILE A 171 -18.67 -20.80 -13.16
CA ILE A 171 -18.13 -19.97 -14.24
C ILE A 171 -19.24 -19.34 -15.07
N ASN A 172 -20.29 -20.10 -15.40
CA ASN A 172 -21.45 -19.58 -16.13
C ASN A 172 -22.25 -18.53 -15.34
N ASN A 173 -22.20 -18.60 -14.01
CA ASN A 173 -22.87 -17.65 -13.11
C ASN A 173 -21.97 -16.47 -12.68
N LEU A 174 -20.76 -16.35 -13.25
CA LEU A 174 -19.81 -15.30 -12.95
C LEU A 174 -20.19 -13.99 -13.65
N ALA A 175 -20.51 -12.96 -12.87
CA ALA A 175 -20.64 -11.60 -13.38
C ALA A 175 -19.37 -10.80 -13.04
N VAL A 176 -18.67 -10.29 -14.06
CA VAL A 176 -17.49 -9.43 -13.88
C VAL A 176 -17.81 -8.02 -14.36
N THR A 177 -17.65 -7.03 -13.49
CA THR A 177 -17.65 -5.62 -13.87
C THR A 177 -16.29 -5.03 -13.61
N THR A 178 -15.81 -4.20 -14.54
CA THR A 178 -14.54 -3.50 -14.42
C THR A 178 -14.77 -2.01 -14.59
N ASP A 179 -14.43 -1.23 -13.57
CA ASP A 179 -14.49 0.22 -13.59
C ASP A 179 -13.06 0.76 -13.59
N THR A 180 -12.71 1.61 -14.55
CA THR A 180 -11.40 2.28 -14.58
C THR A 180 -11.55 3.76 -14.22
N ALA A 181 -10.87 4.21 -13.18
CA ALA A 181 -10.76 5.62 -12.82
C ALA A 181 -9.36 6.13 -13.18
N ARG A 182 -9.29 7.25 -13.90
CA ARG A 182 -8.04 7.98 -14.13
C ARG A 182 -8.01 9.22 -13.25
N ILE A 183 -7.05 9.28 -12.35
CA ILE A 183 -6.88 10.40 -11.43
C ILE A 183 -5.64 11.17 -11.86
N LYS A 184 -5.84 12.41 -12.32
CA LYS A 184 -4.74 13.34 -12.57
C LYS A 184 -4.22 13.87 -11.24
N LEU A 185 -2.94 13.64 -10.97
CA LEU A 185 -2.25 14.32 -9.88
C LEU A 185 -1.97 15.76 -10.34
N LYS A 186 -2.37 16.74 -9.53
CA LYS A 186 -2.19 18.18 -9.80
C LYS A 186 -1.04 18.73 -8.97
#